data_AF-A0A2H3I3N4-F1
#
_entry.id   AF-A0A2H3I3N4-F1
#
_cell.length_a   1.000
_cell.length_b   1.000
_cell.length_c   1.000
_cell.angle_alpha   90.00
_cell.angle_beta   90.00
_cell.angle_gamma   90.00
#
_symmetry.space_group_name_H-M   'P 1'
#
loop_
_entity.id
_entity.type
_entity.pdbx_description
1 polymer ?
#
loop_
_entity_poly.entity_id
_entity_poly.type
_entity_poly.pdbx_seq_one_letter_code
_entity_poly.pdbx_strand_id
1 'polypeptide(L)'
;MPFYQRLLELLKTSPTGGFLDAGYAGCCFAQEFRFLANQSLPHSRLSGCNLERVFIDLGYRLFLDEGTLGAKFVTGNLAVPDESTYQSGPLTQEQSDKMMAVFASSLFHMWDFENQLLVAERMVAMCEDRPGVMITGRQLGSYLGGHYPMTGMRKDGDKFKHYWHNEQTIRGF
;
A
#
# COMPACT_ATOMS: atom_id res chain seq x y z
N MET A 1 2.39 13.59 7.69
CA MET A 1 3.52 13.40 6.75
C MET A 1 3.57 14.57 5.78
N PRO A 2 4.75 14.97 5.24
CA PRO A 2 4.88 16.19 4.43
C PRO A 2 4.04 16.17 3.13
N PHE A 3 3.76 14.98 2.59
CA PHE A 3 2.93 14.80 1.40
C PHE A 3 1.42 14.82 1.67
N TYR A 4 1.00 14.85 2.94
CA TYR A 4 -0.37 14.57 3.32
C TYR A 4 -1.37 15.65 2.87
N GLN A 5 -0.97 16.92 2.95
CA GLN A 5 -1.79 18.04 2.48
C GLN A 5 -2.09 17.92 0.99
N ARG A 6 -1.07 17.58 0.19
CA ARG A 6 -1.19 17.35 -1.25
C ARG A 6 -2.10 16.15 -1.57
N LEU A 7 -2.00 15.07 -0.79
CA LEU A 7 -2.87 13.91 -0.91
C LEU A 7 -4.35 14.29 -0.70
N LEU A 8 -4.65 15.05 0.36
CA LEU A 8 -6.02 15.52 0.64
C LEU A 8 -6.55 16.42 -0.48
N GLU A 9 -5.74 17.37 -0.93
CA GLU A 9 -6.11 18.26 -2.04
C GLU A 9 -6.43 17.47 -3.29
N LEU A 10 -5.56 16.54 -3.68
CA LEU A 10 -5.74 15.67 -4.83
C LEU A 10 -7.07 14.89 -4.76
N LEU A 11 -7.33 14.23 -3.63
CA LEU A 11 -8.55 13.44 -3.43
C LEU A 11 -9.82 14.30 -3.39
N LYS A 12 -9.76 15.53 -2.88
CA LYS A 12 -10.89 16.47 -2.89
C LYS A 12 -11.17 17.03 -4.29
N THR A 13 -10.13 17.31 -5.08
CA THR A 13 -10.27 17.82 -6.44
C THR A 13 -10.58 16.76 -7.48
N SER A 14 -10.40 15.47 -7.15
CA SER A 14 -10.82 14.34 -7.98
C SER A 14 -12.16 13.78 -7.45
N PRO A 15 -13.31 14.07 -8.09
CA PRO A 15 -14.61 13.64 -7.57
C PRO A 15 -14.78 12.12 -7.54
N THR A 16 -14.15 11.43 -8.49
CA THR A 16 -14.28 9.98 -8.72
C THR A 16 -13.07 9.18 -8.26
N GLY A 17 -11.92 9.83 -8.01
CA GLY A 17 -10.66 9.14 -7.81
C GLY A 17 -10.59 8.31 -6.54
N GLY A 18 -10.14 7.06 -6.64
CA GLY A 18 -9.95 6.17 -5.50
C GLY A 18 -8.71 6.50 -4.68
N PHE A 19 -8.73 6.09 -3.42
CA PHE A 19 -7.56 6.00 -2.55
C PHE A 19 -7.33 4.53 -2.19
N LEU A 20 -6.11 4.04 -2.38
CA LEU A 20 -5.68 2.71 -1.97
C LEU A 20 -4.60 2.79 -0.90
N ASP A 21 -4.80 2.16 0.25
CA ASP A 21 -3.70 1.84 1.18
C ASP A 21 -3.19 0.43 0.89
N ALA A 22 -2.01 0.40 0.25
CA ALA A 22 -1.33 -0.79 -0.20
C ALA A 22 -0.33 -1.25 0.88
N GLY A 23 -0.42 -2.53 1.27
CA GLY A 23 0.51 -3.11 2.24
C GLY A 23 0.58 -4.64 2.21
N TYR A 24 1.73 -5.20 2.62
CA TYR A 24 1.94 -6.64 2.81
C TYR A 24 1.36 -7.12 4.15
N ALA A 25 1.49 -6.29 5.20
CA ALA A 25 0.60 -6.31 6.38
C ALA A 25 -0.64 -5.41 6.18
N GLY A 26 -0.87 -5.02 4.91
CA GLY A 26 -1.96 -4.16 4.44
C GLY A 26 -2.03 -2.77 5.06
N CYS A 27 -3.23 -2.21 4.97
CA CYS A 27 -3.69 -1.09 5.79
C CYS A 27 -3.71 -1.40 7.31
N CYS A 28 -3.24 -2.57 7.75
CA CYS A 28 -3.38 -3.10 9.10
C CYS A 28 -4.83 -2.96 9.60
N PHE A 29 -5.05 -2.04 10.55
CA PHE A 29 -6.37 -1.75 11.12
C PHE A 29 -7.10 -0.61 10.40
N ALA A 30 -6.64 -0.19 9.21
CA ALA A 30 -7.22 0.87 8.40
C ALA A 30 -7.39 2.21 9.13
N GLN A 31 -6.35 2.64 9.83
CA GLN A 31 -6.35 3.90 10.57
C GLN A 31 -6.43 5.10 9.62
N GLU A 32 -5.67 5.06 8.52
CA GLU A 32 -5.66 6.12 7.51
C GLU A 32 -7.04 6.31 6.87
N PHE A 33 -7.83 5.23 6.72
CA PHE A 33 -9.17 5.32 6.14
C PHE A 33 -10.12 6.11 7.02
N ARG A 34 -10.09 5.81 8.32
CA ARG A 34 -10.95 6.50 9.30
C ARG A 34 -10.57 7.95 9.43
N PHE A 35 -9.27 8.25 9.34
CA PHE A 35 -8.82 9.62 9.26
C PHE A 35 -9.36 10.31 7.99
N LEU A 36 -9.18 9.71 6.80
CA LEU A 36 -9.62 10.30 5.51
C LEU A 36 -11.15 10.45 5.42
N ALA A 37 -11.89 9.46 5.93
CA ALA A 37 -13.33 9.52 6.10
C ALA A 37 -13.75 10.73 6.93
N ASN A 38 -13.04 10.98 8.04
CA ASN A 38 -13.27 12.15 8.89
C ASN A 38 -12.89 13.49 8.20
N GLN A 39 -12.13 13.44 7.09
CA GLN A 39 -11.87 14.60 6.22
C GLN A 39 -12.93 14.78 5.11
N SER A 40 -14.10 14.13 5.28
CA SER A 40 -15.24 14.15 4.36
C SER A 40 -14.99 13.47 3.02
N LEU A 41 -14.02 12.55 2.94
CA LEU A 41 -13.87 11.70 1.77
C LEU A 41 -14.95 10.60 1.78
N PRO A 42 -15.68 10.38 0.67
CA PRO A 42 -16.65 9.30 0.60
C PRO A 42 -16.03 7.94 0.90
N HIS A 43 -16.63 7.23 1.84
CA HIS A 43 -16.21 5.90 2.29
C HIS A 43 -16.03 4.90 1.14
N SER A 44 -16.90 4.97 0.13
CA SER A 44 -16.89 4.12 -1.07
C SER A 44 -15.66 4.30 -1.96
N ARG A 45 -14.88 5.38 -1.78
CA ARG A 45 -13.64 5.67 -2.49
C ARG A 45 -12.39 5.20 -1.76
N LEU A 46 -12.55 4.63 -0.57
CA LEU A 46 -11.46 4.08 0.23
C LEU A 46 -11.34 2.58 -0.04
N SER A 47 -10.18 2.17 -0.53
CA SER A 47 -9.82 0.77 -0.75
C SER A 47 -8.58 0.42 0.06
N GLY A 48 -8.53 -0.79 0.60
CA GLY A 48 -7.35 -1.34 1.25
C GLY A 48 -7.04 -2.74 0.78
N CYS A 49 -5.75 -3.05 0.67
CA CYS A 49 -5.32 -4.43 0.52
C CYS A 49 -4.70 -4.95 1.82
N ASN A 50 -4.86 -6.24 2.11
CA ASN A 50 -4.09 -6.93 3.15
C ASN A 50 -3.85 -8.38 2.73
N LEU A 51 -2.77 -9.00 3.20
CA LEU A 51 -2.57 -10.44 2.97
C LEU A 51 -3.52 -11.27 3.83
N GLU A 52 -3.79 -10.81 5.05
CA GLU A 52 -4.53 -11.55 6.06
C GLU A 52 -5.79 -10.79 6.46
N ARG A 53 -6.94 -11.44 6.31
CA ARG A 53 -8.25 -10.85 6.63
C ARG A 53 -8.39 -10.47 8.11
N VAL A 54 -7.68 -11.18 9.00
CA VAL A 54 -7.73 -10.95 10.45
C VAL A 54 -7.41 -9.51 10.86
N PHE A 55 -6.52 -8.82 10.15
CA PHE A 55 -6.20 -7.42 10.46
C PHE A 55 -7.37 -6.49 10.16
N ILE A 56 -8.09 -6.74 9.07
CA ILE A 56 -9.28 -5.97 8.70
C ILE A 56 -10.36 -6.16 9.77
N ASP A 57 -10.62 -7.40 10.17
CA ASP A 57 -11.65 -7.74 11.16
C ASP A 57 -11.29 -7.15 12.55
N LEU A 58 -10.02 -7.20 12.94
CA LEU A 58 -9.54 -6.54 14.16
C LEU A 58 -9.66 -5.02 14.09
N GLY A 59 -9.46 -4.42 12.92
CA GLY A 59 -9.69 -2.99 12.69
C GLY A 59 -11.15 -2.62 12.97
N TYR A 60 -12.11 -3.36 12.39
CA TYR A 60 -13.53 -3.14 12.66
C TYR A 60 -13.87 -3.26 14.15
N ARG A 61 -13.34 -4.28 14.83
CA ARG A 61 -13.55 -4.46 16.27
C ARG A 61 -12.93 -3.35 17.12
N LEU A 62 -11.77 -2.84 16.73
CA LEU A 62 -11.08 -1.77 17.44
C LEU A 62 -11.83 -0.44 17.35
N PHE A 63 -12.35 -0.12 16.17
CA PHE A 63 -12.99 1.17 15.90
C PHE A 63 -14.52 1.14 15.99
N LEU A 64 -15.12 -0.05 16.21
CA LEU A 64 -16.56 -0.26 16.40
C LEU A 64 -17.40 0.26 15.23
N ASP A 65 -16.91 0.09 14.00
CA ASP A 65 -17.49 0.68 12.79
C ASP A 65 -17.82 -0.36 11.71
N GLU A 66 -17.98 -1.61 12.12
CA GLU A 66 -18.50 -2.67 11.26
C GLU A 66 -19.87 -2.26 10.69
N GLY A 67 -20.01 -2.33 9.36
CA GLY A 67 -21.23 -1.91 8.65
C GLY A 67 -21.38 -0.40 8.44
N THR A 68 -20.53 0.46 9.02
CA THR A 68 -20.62 1.93 8.86
C THR A 68 -19.46 2.54 8.08
N LEU A 69 -18.26 1.96 8.16
CA LEU A 69 -17.08 2.47 7.45
C LEU A 69 -17.23 2.44 5.93
N GLY A 70 -18.00 1.52 5.33
CA GLY A 70 -18.28 1.49 3.88
C GLY A 70 -17.07 1.41 2.93
N ALA A 71 -15.85 1.21 3.46
CA ALA A 71 -14.62 1.04 2.69
C ALA A 71 -14.53 -0.36 2.10
N LYS A 72 -13.79 -0.48 0.99
CA LYS A 72 -13.55 -1.75 0.30
C LYS A 72 -12.25 -2.36 0.80
N PHE A 73 -12.30 -3.64 1.15
CA PHE A 73 -11.12 -4.39 1.57
C PHE A 73 -10.94 -5.60 0.67
N VAL A 74 -9.75 -5.71 0.10
CA VAL A 74 -9.39 -6.82 -0.80
C VAL A 74 -8.23 -7.58 -0.21
N THR A 75 -8.35 -8.90 -0.11
CA THR A 75 -7.23 -9.73 0.31
C THR A 75 -6.35 -10.03 -0.90
N GLY A 76 -5.04 -9.79 -0.81
CA GLY A 76 -4.15 -10.04 -1.95
C GLY A 76 -2.67 -9.87 -1.63
N ASN A 77 -1.84 -10.61 -2.37
CA ASN A 77 -0.38 -10.53 -2.27
C ASN A 77 0.18 -9.75 -3.47
N LEU A 78 0.72 -8.57 -3.23
CA LEU A 78 1.36 -7.72 -4.23
C LEU A 78 2.68 -8.28 -4.78
N ALA A 79 3.32 -9.20 -4.04
CA ALA A 79 4.62 -9.77 -4.39
C ALA A 79 4.53 -11.21 -4.88
N VAL A 80 3.37 -11.62 -5.44
CA VAL A 80 3.25 -12.94 -6.09
C VAL A 80 4.17 -12.97 -7.33
N PRO A 81 5.15 -13.88 -7.42
CA PRO A 81 6.07 -13.89 -8.56
C PRO A 81 5.40 -14.31 -9.88
N ASP A 82 4.40 -15.19 -9.81
CA ASP A 82 3.67 -15.64 -10.99
C ASP A 82 2.65 -14.61 -11.45
N GLU A 83 2.86 -14.10 -12.67
CA GLU A 83 2.03 -13.03 -13.21
C GLU A 83 0.59 -13.48 -13.48
N SER A 84 0.38 -14.74 -13.90
CA SER A 84 -0.97 -15.25 -14.17
C SER A 84 -1.83 -15.32 -12.90
N THR A 85 -1.21 -15.71 -11.77
CA THR A 85 -1.81 -15.73 -10.44
C THR A 85 -2.10 -14.32 -9.94
N TYR A 86 -1.18 -13.37 -10.16
CA TYR A 86 -1.43 -11.98 -9.83
C TYR A 86 -2.60 -11.39 -10.63
N GLN A 87 -2.64 -11.60 -11.94
CA GLN A 87 -3.66 -11.05 -12.84
C GLN A 87 -5.05 -11.63 -12.56
N SER A 88 -5.14 -12.91 -12.19
CA SER A 88 -6.39 -13.56 -11.81
C SER A 88 -6.83 -13.27 -10.37
N GLY A 89 -5.97 -12.62 -9.56
CA GLY A 89 -6.24 -12.32 -8.16
C GLY A 89 -7.26 -11.19 -7.97
N PRO A 90 -7.99 -11.19 -6.84
CA PRO A 90 -9.04 -10.20 -6.57
C PRO A 90 -8.50 -8.76 -6.49
N LEU A 91 -7.25 -8.59 -6.02
CA LEU A 91 -6.62 -7.27 -5.95
C LEU A 91 -6.56 -6.60 -7.34
N THR A 92 -6.07 -7.33 -8.34
CA THR A 92 -5.94 -6.84 -9.71
C THR A 92 -7.31 -6.67 -10.36
N GLN A 93 -8.20 -7.66 -10.21
CA GLN A 93 -9.54 -7.62 -10.80
C GLN A 93 -10.38 -6.44 -10.26
N GLU A 94 -10.21 -6.08 -8.99
CA GLU A 94 -11.04 -5.06 -8.35
C GLU A 94 -10.43 -3.65 -8.36
N GLN A 95 -9.10 -3.52 -8.35
CA GLN A 95 -8.43 -2.24 -8.07
C GLN A 95 -7.58 -1.68 -9.23
N SER A 96 -7.43 -2.40 -10.36
CA SER A 96 -6.66 -1.90 -11.52
C SER A 96 -7.28 -0.64 -12.14
N ASP A 97 -6.42 0.31 -12.55
CA ASP A 97 -6.77 1.56 -13.26
C ASP A 97 -7.88 2.39 -12.58
N LYS A 98 -7.82 2.52 -11.25
CA LYS A 98 -8.89 3.16 -10.44
C LYS A 98 -8.39 4.15 -9.39
N MET A 99 -7.09 4.17 -9.14
CA MET A 99 -6.54 4.90 -8.00
C MET A 99 -5.96 6.25 -8.42
N MET A 100 -6.49 7.30 -7.81
CA MET A 100 -5.86 8.62 -7.89
C MET A 100 -4.67 8.71 -6.93
N ALA A 101 -4.75 8.00 -5.79
CA ALA A 101 -3.64 7.93 -4.87
C ALA A 101 -3.46 6.51 -4.31
N VAL A 102 -2.20 6.08 -4.25
CA VAL A 102 -1.76 4.85 -3.60
C VAL A 102 -0.84 5.20 -2.44
N PHE A 103 -1.15 4.68 -1.27
CA PHE A 103 -0.38 4.87 -0.06
C PHE A 103 0.39 3.59 0.27
N ALA A 104 1.71 3.68 0.39
CA ALA A 104 2.63 2.58 0.63
C ALA A 104 3.51 2.89 1.85
N SER A 105 2.92 2.90 3.05
CA SER A 105 3.66 3.16 4.30
C SER A 105 4.16 1.88 4.94
N SER A 106 5.43 1.85 5.31
CA SER A 106 6.10 0.69 5.91
C SER A 106 5.86 -0.59 5.09
N LEU A 107 6.08 -0.49 3.77
CA LEU A 107 5.78 -1.58 2.85
C LEU A 107 7.04 -2.20 2.23
N PHE A 108 7.74 -1.44 1.39
CA PHE A 108 8.83 -1.96 0.54
C PHE A 108 9.96 -2.68 1.31
N HIS A 109 10.21 -2.27 2.56
CA HIS A 109 11.22 -2.88 3.43
C HIS A 109 10.99 -4.36 3.79
N MET A 110 9.87 -4.95 3.36
CA MET A 110 9.57 -6.38 3.52
C MET A 110 10.27 -7.27 2.49
N TRP A 111 10.88 -6.69 1.44
CA TRP A 111 11.41 -7.43 0.32
C TRP A 111 12.81 -7.00 -0.13
N ASP A 112 13.45 -7.83 -0.95
CA ASP A 112 14.64 -7.47 -1.73
C ASP A 112 14.29 -6.49 -2.86
N PHE A 113 15.32 -6.02 -3.58
CA PHE A 113 15.16 -4.94 -4.55
C PHE A 113 14.23 -5.33 -5.71
N GLU A 114 14.37 -6.56 -6.21
CA GLU A 114 13.62 -7.09 -7.34
C GLU A 114 12.12 -7.16 -7.03
N ASN A 115 11.75 -7.66 -5.85
CA ASN A 115 10.35 -7.68 -5.43
C ASN A 115 9.83 -6.28 -5.09
N GLN A 116 10.68 -5.37 -4.59
CA GLN A 116 10.27 -3.97 -4.42
C GLN A 116 9.89 -3.34 -5.75
N LEU A 117 10.68 -3.58 -6.81
CA LEU A 117 10.40 -3.07 -8.15
C LEU A 117 9.11 -3.68 -8.71
N LEU A 118 8.94 -5.01 -8.60
CA LEU A 118 7.71 -5.69 -9.01
C LEU A 118 6.45 -5.10 -8.34
N VAL A 119 6.52 -4.87 -7.03
CA VAL A 119 5.42 -4.28 -6.27
C VAL A 119 5.16 -2.83 -6.71
N ALA A 120 6.22 -2.05 -6.97
CA ALA A 120 6.09 -0.67 -7.44
C ALA A 120 5.42 -0.60 -8.83
N GLU A 121 5.83 -1.45 -9.78
CA GLU A 121 5.20 -1.56 -11.10
C GLU A 121 3.71 -1.89 -10.98
N ARG A 122 3.36 -2.80 -10.08
CA ARG A 122 1.97 -3.17 -9.81
C ARG A 122 1.16 -2.03 -9.21
N MET A 123 1.76 -1.19 -8.36
CA MET A 123 1.09 0.01 -7.85
C MET A 123 0.84 1.04 -8.95
N VAL A 124 1.79 1.20 -9.88
CA VAL A 124 1.59 2.07 -11.05
C VAL A 124 0.42 1.55 -11.89
N ALA A 125 0.29 0.25 -12.09
CA ALA A 125 -0.84 -0.35 -12.82
C ALA A 125 -2.21 -0.19 -12.11
N MET A 126 -2.22 0.07 -10.80
CA MET A 126 -3.46 0.38 -10.06
C MET A 126 -3.88 1.85 -10.19
N CYS A 127 -2.93 2.72 -10.52
CA CYS A 127 -3.22 4.14 -10.75
C CYS A 127 -4.03 4.34 -12.03
N GLU A 128 -4.88 5.37 -12.03
CA GLU A 128 -5.54 5.84 -13.24
C GLU A 128 -4.50 6.27 -14.30
N ASP A 129 -4.70 5.93 -15.57
CA ASP A 129 -3.87 6.42 -16.68
C ASP A 129 -4.14 7.90 -17.00
N ARG A 130 -3.70 8.80 -16.10
CA ARG A 130 -3.83 10.24 -16.25
C ARG A 130 -2.81 11.04 -15.43
N PRO A 131 -2.55 12.29 -15.81
CA PRO A 131 -1.74 13.19 -14.98
C PRO A 131 -2.38 13.47 -13.63
N GLY A 132 -1.52 13.59 -12.61
CA GLY A 132 -1.90 14.01 -11.25
C GLY A 132 -2.05 12.87 -10.25
N VAL A 133 -1.94 11.60 -10.68
CA VAL A 133 -1.90 10.46 -9.76
C VAL A 133 -0.69 10.53 -8.82
N MET A 134 -0.82 9.92 -7.65
CA MET A 134 0.18 10.00 -6.60
C MET A 134 0.40 8.67 -5.89
N ILE A 135 1.61 8.12 -6.00
CA ILE A 135 2.08 7.05 -5.13
C ILE A 135 2.92 7.70 -4.03
N THR A 136 2.60 7.44 -2.77
CA THR A 136 3.26 8.10 -1.64
C THR A 136 3.34 7.19 -0.43
N GLY A 137 4.25 7.47 0.50
CA GLY A 137 4.43 6.62 1.65
C GLY A 137 5.67 6.97 2.46
N ARG A 138 6.09 6.01 3.27
CA ARG A 138 7.34 6.07 4.02
C ARG A 138 7.91 4.66 4.10
N GLN A 139 9.22 4.53 4.11
CA GLN A 139 9.86 3.25 4.42
C GLN A 139 11.10 3.49 5.26
N LEU A 140 11.58 2.42 5.88
CA LEU A 140 12.92 2.38 6.42
C LEU A 140 13.94 2.52 5.27
N GLY A 141 14.98 3.27 5.53
CA GLY A 141 16.14 3.40 4.65
C GLY A 141 17.42 3.22 5.48
N SER A 142 18.55 3.27 4.79
CA SER A 142 19.88 3.15 5.38
C SER A 142 20.79 4.22 4.83
N TYR A 143 21.78 4.65 5.61
CA TYR A 143 22.85 5.50 5.09
C TYR A 143 23.67 4.77 4.00
N LEU A 144 23.81 3.45 4.15
CA LEU A 144 24.46 2.58 3.17
C LEU A 144 23.37 1.78 2.45
N GLY A 145 23.13 2.08 1.17
CA GLY A 145 22.13 1.34 0.40
C GLY A 145 22.59 -0.10 0.20
N GLY A 146 21.71 -1.08 0.38
CA GLY A 146 22.10 -2.48 0.20
C GLY A 146 21.14 -3.51 0.76
N HIS A 147 21.57 -4.76 0.67
CA HIS A 147 20.83 -5.91 1.18
C HIS A 147 21.19 -6.19 2.64
N TYR A 148 20.17 -6.23 3.49
CA TYR A 148 20.32 -6.50 4.92
C TYR A 148 19.53 -7.74 5.33
N PRO A 149 20.07 -8.58 6.23
CA PRO A 149 19.36 -9.74 6.73
C PRO A 149 18.18 -9.31 7.62
N MET A 150 17.07 -10.04 7.53
CA MET A 150 15.88 -9.82 8.37
C MET A 150 16.02 -10.48 9.76
N THR A 151 17.21 -10.47 10.34
CA THR A 151 17.48 -11.10 11.64
C THR A 151 16.57 -10.53 12.73
N GLY A 152 15.92 -11.40 13.51
CA GLY A 152 14.99 -11.01 14.58
C GLY A 152 13.55 -10.74 14.13
N MET A 153 13.29 -10.61 12.82
CA MET A 153 11.94 -10.47 12.27
C MET A 153 11.34 -11.82 11.85
N ARG A 154 12.19 -12.79 11.50
CA ARG A 154 11.81 -14.13 11.05
C ARG A 154 12.77 -15.17 11.62
N LYS A 155 12.29 -16.41 11.81
CA LYS A 155 13.12 -17.53 12.33
C LYS A 155 14.33 -17.85 11.43
N ASP A 156 14.19 -17.58 10.14
CA ASP A 156 15.18 -17.76 9.07
C ASP A 156 15.69 -16.41 8.52
N GLY A 157 15.63 -15.35 9.34
CA GLY A 157 15.97 -13.99 8.92
C GLY A 157 17.41 -13.79 8.45
N ASP A 158 18.32 -14.72 8.76
CA ASP A 158 19.67 -14.78 8.20
C ASP A 158 19.69 -15.20 6.71
N LYS A 159 18.68 -15.96 6.27
CA LYS A 159 18.52 -16.45 4.90
C LYS A 159 17.74 -15.51 4.01
N PHE A 160 16.93 -14.62 4.60
CA PHE A 160 16.13 -13.63 3.86
C PHE A 160 16.74 -12.25 3.99
N LYS A 161 16.88 -11.57 2.85
CA LYS A 161 17.38 -10.20 2.81
C LYS A 161 16.27 -9.29 2.30
N HIS A 162 16.19 -8.11 2.89
CA HIS A 162 15.50 -6.97 2.28
C HIS A 162 16.50 -5.98 1.72
N TYR A 163 16.04 -5.10 0.84
CA TYR A 163 16.84 -3.98 0.36
C TYR A 163 16.46 -2.70 1.10
N TRP A 164 17.43 -2.02 1.69
CA TRP A 164 17.24 -0.68 2.24
C TRP A 164 17.87 0.34 1.31
N HIS A 165 17.07 1.29 0.85
CA HIS A 165 17.57 2.37 0.01
C HIS A 165 18.35 3.39 0.85
N ASN A 166 19.38 3.96 0.26
CA ASN A 166 19.94 5.24 0.68
C ASN A 166 19.39 6.37 -0.19
N GLU A 167 19.86 7.60 0.03
CA GLU A 167 19.40 8.76 -0.74
C GLU A 167 19.63 8.61 -2.25
N GLN A 168 20.72 7.95 -2.66
CA GLN A 168 21.02 7.75 -4.08
C GLN A 168 20.12 6.68 -4.69
N THR A 169 19.99 5.52 -4.04
CA THR A 169 19.29 4.37 -4.62
C THR A 169 17.78 4.52 -4.57
N ILE A 170 17.23 5.38 -3.70
CA ILE A 170 15.78 5.67 -3.73
C ILE A 170 15.39 6.61 -4.87
N ARG A 171 16.31 7.45 -5.37
CA ARG A 171 16.03 8.39 -6.46
C ARG A 171 15.97 7.70 -7.82
N GLY A 172 16.62 6.55 -7.95
CA GLY A 172 16.61 5.72 -9.16
C GLY A 172 15.64 4.54 -9.09
N PHE A 173 14.88 4.43 -7.99
CA PHE A 173 13.79 3.48 -7.81
C PHE A 173 12.48 4.14 -8.27
#